data_AF-A0A7C4HPT7-F1
#
_entry.id   AF-A0A7C4HPT7-F1
#
_cell.length_a   1.000
_cell.length_b   1.000
_cell.length_c   1.000
_cell.angle_alpha   90.00
_cell.angle_beta   90.00
_cell.angle_gamma   90.00
#
_symmetry.space_group_name_H-M   'P 1'
#
loop_
_entity.id
_entity.type
_entity.pdbx_description
1 polymer ?
#
loop_
_entity_poly.entity_id
_entity_poly.type
_entity_poly.pdbx_seq_one_letter_code
_entity_poly.pdbx_strand_id
1 'polypeptide(L)'
;MELDESGDLIQAELRIKEGEKIVLRPARPEDRPLIEEMFRACSGKTLYTRFLSPGLGVPLRYLDRLITHKPPETLSLIALAKPGDGDRERVVGLMNFVET
;
A
#
# COMPACT_ATOMS: atom_id res chain seq x y z
N MET A 1 1.67 14.68 11.73
CA MET A 1 2.25 13.92 10.61
C MET A 1 3.18 14.90 9.91
N GLU A 2 4.48 14.73 10.06
CA GLU A 2 5.45 15.67 9.48
C GLU A 2 5.55 15.45 7.96
N LEU A 3 5.77 16.55 7.24
CA LEU A 3 6.07 16.59 5.81
C LEU A 3 7.57 16.80 5.67
N ASP A 4 8.20 16.20 4.67
CA ASP A 4 9.57 16.52 4.30
C ASP A 4 9.66 17.91 3.63
N GLU A 5 10.89 18.36 3.34
CA GLU A 5 11.14 19.70 2.75
C GLU A 5 10.47 19.90 1.38
N SER A 6 10.04 18.82 0.73
CA SER A 6 9.32 18.78 -0.54
C SER A 6 7.80 18.84 -0.37
N GLY A 7 7.29 18.81 0.86
CA GLY A 7 5.86 18.68 1.16
C GLY A 7 5.35 17.25 1.02
N ASP A 8 6.24 16.27 0.91
CA ASP A 8 5.89 14.86 0.81
C ASP A 8 5.77 14.26 2.22
N LEU A 9 4.81 13.37 2.43
CA LEU A 9 4.63 12.74 3.74
C LEU A 9 5.83 11.82 4.03
N ILE A 10 6.36 11.89 5.25
CA ILE A 10 7.55 11.14 5.67
C ILE A 10 7.46 9.65 5.31
N GLN A 11 8.46 9.18 4.59
CA GLN A 11 8.75 7.76 4.39
C GLN A 11 9.57 7.21 5.57
N ALA A 12 9.30 5.97 5.97
CA ALA A 12 10.03 5.28 7.03
C ALA A 12 10.61 3.96 6.51
N GLU A 13 11.91 3.74 6.74
CA GLU A 13 12.54 2.44 6.53
C GLU A 13 12.37 1.58 7.77
N LEU A 14 11.83 0.38 7.60
CA LEU A 14 11.58 -0.57 8.68
C LEU A 14 12.23 -1.92 8.35
N ARG A 15 12.62 -2.64 9.41
CA ARG A 15 13.09 -4.02 9.30
C ARG A 15 12.05 -4.93 9.95
N ILE A 16 11.51 -5.87 9.19
CA ILE A 16 10.57 -6.86 9.74
C ILE A 16 11.35 -7.98 10.46
N LYS A 17 10.63 -8.82 11.23
CA LYS A 17 11.24 -9.84 12.10
C LYS A 17 12.16 -10.81 11.35
N GLU A 18 11.87 -11.03 10.07
CA GLU A 18 12.59 -11.92 9.15
C GLU A 18 13.82 -11.25 8.51
N GLY A 19 14.10 -9.99 8.85
CA GLY A 19 15.28 -9.25 8.39
C GLY A 19 15.11 -8.50 7.07
N GLU A 20 14.00 -8.71 6.35
CA GLU A 20 13.63 -7.99 5.12
C GLU A 20 13.42 -6.49 5.42
N LYS A 21 13.97 -5.65 4.54
CA LYS A 21 13.80 -4.19 4.62
C LYS A 21 12.54 -3.80 3.86
N ILE A 22 11.71 -2.99 4.50
CA ILE A 22 10.52 -2.41 3.87
C ILE A 22 10.60 -0.88 3.96
N VAL A 23 10.03 -0.21 2.97
CA VAL A 23 9.79 1.23 2.98
C VAL A 23 8.30 1.45 3.17
N LEU A 24 7.91 2.10 4.25
CA LEU A 24 6.55 2.54 4.50
C LEU A 24 6.42 3.99 4.02
N ARG A 25 5.51 4.25 3.08
CA ARG A 25 5.24 5.59 2.56
C ARG A 25 3.79 5.70 2.07
N PRO A 26 3.24 6.91 1.85
CA PRO A 26 1.96 7.03 1.16
C PRO A 26 2.01 6.40 -0.21
N ALA A 27 0.86 5.87 -0.64
CA ALA A 27 0.65 5.47 -2.03
C ALA A 27 0.83 6.68 -2.96
N ARG A 28 1.19 6.46 -4.19
CA ARG A 28 1.18 7.46 -5.26
C ARG A 28 0.42 6.90 -6.45
N PRO A 29 -0.08 7.73 -7.39
CA PRO A 29 -0.76 7.23 -8.57
C PRO A 29 0.04 6.18 -9.37
N GLU A 30 1.37 6.31 -9.38
CA GLU A 30 2.29 5.41 -10.08
C GLU A 30 2.36 4.01 -9.45
N ASP A 31 1.94 3.85 -8.19
CA ASP A 31 1.95 2.56 -7.49
C ASP A 31 0.79 1.65 -7.90
N ARG A 32 -0.17 2.16 -8.68
CA ARG A 32 -1.37 1.43 -9.11
C ARG A 32 -1.05 0.02 -9.63
N PRO A 33 -0.05 -0.22 -10.51
CA PRO A 33 0.26 -1.57 -10.99
C PRO A 33 0.76 -2.49 -9.87
N LEU A 34 1.56 -1.97 -8.93
CA LEU A 34 2.11 -2.76 -7.82
C LEU A 34 1.03 -3.12 -6.79
N ILE A 35 0.09 -2.20 -6.53
CA ILE A 35 -1.06 -2.44 -5.65
C ILE A 35 -2.02 -3.46 -6.29
N GLU A 36 -2.23 -3.40 -7.62
CA GLU A 36 -2.98 -4.42 -8.34
C GLU A 36 -2.34 -5.80 -8.23
N GLU A 37 -1.02 -5.88 -8.41
CA GLU A 37 -0.26 -7.12 -8.26
C GLU A 37 -0.37 -7.69 -6.84
N MET A 38 -0.27 -6.83 -5.82
CA MET A 38 -0.48 -7.22 -4.42
C MET A 38 -1.87 -7.83 -4.21
N PHE A 39 -2.94 -7.21 -4.71
CA PHE A 39 -4.29 -7.77 -4.58
C PHE A 39 -4.46 -9.09 -5.33
N ARG A 40 -3.85 -9.24 -6.51
CA ARG A 40 -3.87 -10.52 -7.28
C ARG A 40 -3.11 -11.63 -6.55
N ALA A 41 -2.07 -11.31 -5.80
CA ALA A 41 -1.32 -12.27 -4.99
C ALA A 41 -2.04 -12.68 -3.69
N CYS A 42 -3.07 -11.93 -3.26
CA CYS A 42 -3.81 -12.24 -2.05
C CYS A 42 -4.69 -13.50 -2.22
N SER A 43 -4.73 -14.35 -1.20
CA SER A 43 -5.65 -15.48 -1.17
C SER A 43 -7.11 -15.02 -1.13
N GLY A 44 -8.04 -15.86 -1.62
CA GLY A 44 -9.48 -15.58 -1.49
C GLY A 44 -9.93 -15.38 -0.04
N LYS A 45 -9.27 -16.06 0.92
CA LYS A 45 -9.49 -15.85 2.37
C LYS A 45 -9.08 -14.44 2.80
N THR A 46 -7.90 -13.97 2.39
CA THR A 46 -7.40 -12.63 2.67
C THR A 46 -8.34 -11.56 2.10
N LEU A 47 -8.75 -11.71 0.84
CA LEU A 47 -9.70 -10.80 0.20
C LEU A 47 -11.06 -10.82 0.92
N TYR A 48 -11.57 -12.00 1.27
CA TYR A 48 -12.82 -12.13 2.01
C TYR A 48 -12.77 -11.46 3.38
N THR A 49 -11.71 -11.67 4.16
CA THR A 49 -11.55 -11.01 5.46
C THR A 49 -11.52 -9.49 5.33
N ARG A 50 -10.89 -8.95 4.26
CA ARG A 50 -10.74 -7.50 4.09
C ARG A 50 -11.97 -6.83 3.47
N PHE A 51 -12.66 -7.49 2.53
CA PHE A 51 -13.69 -6.88 1.69
C PHE A 51 -15.06 -7.56 1.79
N LEU A 52 -15.19 -8.59 2.64
CA LEU A 52 -16.38 -9.46 2.70
C LEU A 52 -16.75 -10.05 1.33
N SER A 53 -15.74 -10.20 0.46
CA SER A 53 -15.87 -10.74 -0.89
C SER A 53 -14.58 -11.47 -1.26
N PRO A 54 -14.64 -12.70 -1.79
CA PRO A 54 -13.44 -13.49 -2.08
C PRO A 54 -12.73 -13.07 -3.38
N GLY A 55 -13.28 -12.12 -4.15
CA GLY A 55 -12.81 -11.79 -5.50
C GLY A 55 -12.19 -10.39 -5.62
N LEU A 56 -11.44 -10.18 -6.72
CA LEU A 56 -10.75 -8.91 -7.02
C LEU A 56 -11.68 -7.75 -7.37
N GLY A 57 -12.96 -8.02 -7.66
CA GLY A 57 -13.88 -6.98 -8.12
C GLY A 57 -14.03 -5.82 -7.13
N VAL A 58 -14.10 -6.13 -5.82
CA VAL A 58 -14.23 -5.11 -4.77
C VAL A 58 -12.94 -4.27 -4.62
N PRO A 59 -11.75 -4.83 -4.38
CA PRO A 59 -10.53 -4.03 -4.24
C PRO A 59 -10.21 -3.17 -5.47
N LEU A 60 -10.37 -3.71 -6.68
CA LEU A 60 -10.03 -2.98 -7.91
C LEU A 60 -10.95 -1.76 -8.15
N ARG A 61 -12.21 -1.82 -7.71
CA ARG A 61 -13.15 -0.67 -7.77
C ARG A 61 -12.77 0.47 -6.83
N TYR A 62 -11.97 0.21 -5.80
CA TYR A 62 -11.54 1.22 -4.83
C TYR A 62 -10.15 1.77 -5.12
N LEU A 63 -9.41 1.25 -6.10
CA LEU A 63 -8.01 1.63 -6.36
C LEU A 63 -7.81 3.13 -6.53
N ASP A 64 -8.66 3.79 -7.29
CA ASP A 64 -8.54 5.24 -7.54
C ASP A 64 -8.68 6.03 -6.23
N ARG A 65 -9.52 5.57 -5.30
CA ARG A 65 -9.64 6.16 -3.96
C ARG A 65 -8.45 5.83 -3.06
N LEU A 66 -7.84 4.65 -3.22
CA LEU A 66 -6.68 4.25 -2.42
C LEU A 66 -5.43 5.05 -2.80
N ILE A 67 -5.25 5.38 -4.09
CA ILE A 67 -4.07 6.11 -4.58
C ILE A 67 -4.25 7.64 -4.54
N THR A 68 -5.45 8.14 -4.29
CA THR A 68 -5.74 9.56 -4.18
C THR A 68 -5.87 9.97 -2.72
N HIS A 69 -4.93 10.78 -2.23
CA HIS A 69 -4.97 11.28 -0.85
C HIS A 69 -5.62 12.66 -0.80
N LYS A 70 -6.38 12.88 0.28
CA LYS A 70 -6.85 14.19 0.71
C LYS A 70 -6.65 14.25 2.22
N PRO A 71 -5.47 14.64 2.70
CA PRO A 71 -5.24 14.82 4.13
C PRO A 71 -6.01 16.05 4.66
N PRO A 72 -6.54 16.01 5.90
CA PRO A 72 -6.45 14.91 6.86
C PRO A 72 -7.46 13.77 6.64
N GLU A 73 -8.43 13.93 5.74
CA GLU A 73 -9.61 13.07 5.64
C GLU A 73 -9.30 11.65 5.14
N THR A 74 -8.32 11.51 4.25
CA THR A 74 -7.98 10.24 3.60
C THR A 74 -6.49 10.09 3.37
N LEU A 75 -5.96 8.92 3.72
CA LEU A 75 -4.57 8.55 3.51
C LEU A 75 -4.47 7.04 3.30
N SER A 76 -3.76 6.62 2.26
CA SER A 76 -3.29 5.23 2.15
C SER A 76 -1.78 5.14 2.22
N LEU A 77 -1.28 4.24 3.06
CA LEU A 77 0.12 3.88 3.17
C LEU A 77 0.36 2.53 2.48
N ILE A 78 1.50 2.40 1.82
CA ILE A 78 2.00 1.14 1.28
C ILE A 78 3.30 0.74 1.96
N ALA A 79 3.46 -0.56 2.15
CA ALA A 79 4.73 -1.17 2.53
C ALA A 79 5.36 -1.77 1.26
N LEU A 80 6.47 -1.17 0.83
CA LEU A 80 7.26 -1.65 -0.29
C LEU A 80 8.39 -2.53 0.22
N ALA A 81 8.40 -3.80 -0.16
CA ALA A 81 9.58 -4.63 0.01
C ALA A 81 10.57 -4.32 -1.11
N LYS A 82 11.81 -4.03 -0.71
CA LYS A 82 12.97 -3.98 -1.59
C LYS A 82 13.76 -5.27 -1.40
N PRO A 83 13.48 -6.32 -2.17
CA PRO A 83 14.38 -7.47 -2.20
C PRO A 83 15.78 -7.04 -2.67
N GLY A 84 16.81 -7.85 -2.39
CA GLY A 84 18.21 -7.52 -2.70
C GLY A 84 18.49 -7.28 -4.19
N ASP A 85 19.72 -6.92 -4.54
CA ASP A 85 20.11 -6.57 -5.92
C ASP A 85 19.56 -7.53 -6.97
N GLY A 86 18.68 -7.02 -7.84
CA GLY A 86 18.13 -7.73 -9.01
C GLY A 86 16.64 -8.07 -8.95
N ASP A 87 16.01 -8.05 -7.77
CA ASP A 87 14.59 -8.35 -7.65
C ASP A 87 13.69 -7.10 -7.78
N ARG A 88 12.47 -7.29 -8.30
CA ARG A 88 11.50 -6.21 -8.53
C ARG A 88 10.89 -5.72 -7.22
N GLU A 89 10.71 -4.41 -7.09
CA GLU A 89 9.93 -3.82 -5.99
C GLU A 89 8.51 -4.40 -5.97
N ARG A 90 8.01 -4.70 -4.77
CA ARG A 90 6.67 -5.25 -4.56
C ARG A 90 5.98 -4.57 -3.40
N VAL A 91 4.69 -4.30 -3.54
CA VAL A 91 3.85 -3.88 -2.41
C VAL A 91 3.47 -5.14 -1.63
N VAL A 92 3.85 -5.21 -0.36
CA VAL A 92 3.57 -6.35 0.54
C VAL A 92 2.49 -6.03 1.56
N GLY A 93 2.06 -4.77 1.65
CA GLY A 93 1.00 -4.34 2.54
C GLY A 93 0.43 -3.00 2.12
N LEU A 94 -0.84 -2.81 2.43
CA LEU A 94 -1.57 -1.57 2.23
C LEU A 94 -2.45 -1.30 3.45
N MET A 95 -2.41 -0.06 3.92
CA MET A 95 -3.27 0.47 4.98
C MET A 95 -4.01 1.67 4.42
N ASN A 96 -5.29 1.83 4.74
CA ASN A 96 -6.06 3.01 4.42
C ASN A 96 -6.69 3.58 5.69
N PHE A 97 -6.63 4.90 5.82
CA PHE A 97 -7.35 5.69 6.81
C PHE A 97 -8.36 6.56 6.07
N VAL A 98 -9.58 6.59 6.59
CA VAL A 98 -10.68 7.42 6.11
C VAL A 98 -11.37 7.97 7.35
N GLU A 99 -11.33 9.27 7.54
CA GLU A 99 -12.12 9.98 8.54
C GLU A 99 -13.57 10.12 8.03
N THR A 100 -14.54 9.81 8.90
CA THR A 100 -15.98 9.80 8.59
C THR A 100 -16.72 10.84 9.41
#